data_AF-A0A0P0VZ70-F1
#
_entry.id   AF-A0A0P0VZ70-F1
#
_cell.length_a   1.000
_cell.length_b   1.000
_cell.length_c   1.000
_cell.angle_alpha   90.00
_cell.angle_beta   90.00
_cell.angle_gamma   90.00
#
_symmetry.space_group_name_H-M   'P 1'
#
loop_
_entity.id
_entity.type
_entity.pdbx_description
1 polymer ?
#
loop_
_entity_poly.entity_id
_entity_poly.type
_entity_poly.pdbx_seq_one_letter_code
_entity_poly.pdbx_strand_id
1 'polypeptide(L)'
;MSVPFESANPDLVCYFSLLKLDVICSTIGAEAWVKKLKWDGLKNFLSLPRQPLKCGSSKGTKAFVRSYKNLHFYWILGAGHFVPADQPCIALSMISSITQSPAS
;
A
#
# COMPACT_ATOMS: atom_id res chain seq x y z
N MET A 1 -4.48 19.36 -11.15
CA MET A 1 -5.61 19.10 -10.25
C MET A 1 -5.07 18.71 -8.88
N SER A 2 -5.09 19.64 -7.92
CA SER A 2 -4.75 19.39 -6.52
C SER A 2 -6.04 18.97 -5.83
N VAL A 3 -6.18 17.69 -5.48
CA VAL A 3 -7.30 17.23 -4.66
C VAL A 3 -7.21 17.89 -3.27
N PRO A 4 -8.29 18.49 -2.75
CA PRO A 4 -8.27 19.20 -1.48
C PRO A 4 -7.95 18.23 -0.32
N PHE A 5 -7.17 18.74 0.65
CA PHE A 5 -6.77 18.07 1.89
C PHE A 5 -7.95 17.99 2.87
N GLU A 6 -9.04 17.34 2.45
CA GLU A 6 -10.20 17.08 3.30
C GLU A 6 -9.86 15.91 4.26
N SER A 7 -10.33 16.00 5.50
CA SER A 7 -10.20 14.95 6.52
C SER A 7 -10.55 13.57 5.97
N ALA A 8 -9.54 12.71 5.78
CA ALA A 8 -9.75 11.34 5.32
C ALA A 8 -10.22 10.49 6.51
N ASN A 9 -11.47 10.04 6.48
CA ASN A 9 -11.92 8.90 7.28
C ASN A 9 -11.12 7.68 6.76
N PRO A 10 -10.34 6.96 7.58
CA PRO A 10 -9.27 6.10 7.09
C PRO A 10 -9.77 4.75 6.56
N ASP A 11 -10.82 4.69 5.75
CA ASP A 11 -11.09 3.52 4.89
C ASP A 11 -10.21 3.56 3.63
N LEU A 12 -9.00 4.09 3.77
CA LEU A 12 -8.12 4.41 2.67
C LEU A 12 -7.07 3.32 2.53
N VAL A 13 -7.30 2.43 1.57
CA VAL A 13 -6.28 1.50 1.09
C VAL A 13 -5.54 2.19 -0.04
N CYS A 14 -4.25 2.49 0.15
CA CYS A 14 -3.42 2.98 -0.94
C CYS A 14 -2.43 1.90 -1.39
N TYR A 15 -2.44 1.62 -2.69
CA TYR A 15 -1.53 0.69 -3.35
C TYR A 15 -0.57 1.49 -4.23
N PHE A 16 0.73 1.24 -4.10
CA PHE A 16 1.72 1.86 -4.98
C PHE A 16 2.67 0.83 -5.57
N SER A 17 2.78 0.92 -6.88
CA SER A 17 3.87 0.34 -7.65
C SER A 17 5.18 1.06 -7.31
N LEU A 18 6.23 0.29 -7.03
CA LEU A 18 7.58 0.82 -6.85
C LEU A 18 8.35 0.96 -8.19
N LEU A 19 7.74 0.66 -9.34
CA LEU A 19 8.40 0.93 -10.60
C LEU A 19 8.47 2.44 -10.78
N LYS A 20 9.71 2.93 -10.89
CA LYS A 20 10.11 4.34 -11.07
C LYS A 20 9.52 5.02 -12.33
N LEU A 21 8.64 4.34 -13.05
CA LEU A 21 8.02 4.72 -14.31
C LEU A 21 6.53 5.10 -14.18
N ASP A 22 5.93 4.97 -12.99
CA ASP A 22 4.59 5.52 -12.77
C ASP A 22 4.69 7.01 -12.38
N VAL A 23 4.87 7.87 -13.38
CA VAL A 23 5.05 9.32 -13.21
C VAL A 23 3.77 10.00 -12.69
N ILE A 24 2.62 9.35 -12.84
CA ILE A 24 1.31 9.86 -12.42
C ILE A 24 1.05 9.61 -10.93
N CYS A 25 1.48 8.45 -10.39
CA CYS A 25 1.27 8.05 -8.99
C CYS A 25 2.58 7.58 -8.33
N SER A 26 3.54 8.50 -8.20
CA SER A 26 4.82 8.19 -7.53
C SER A 26 4.60 7.77 -6.08
N THR A 27 5.26 6.67 -5.68
CA THR A 27 5.35 6.24 -4.28
C THR A 27 5.83 7.37 -3.36
N ILE A 28 6.72 8.25 -3.84
CA ILE A 28 7.24 9.39 -3.07
C ILE A 28 6.12 10.41 -2.80
N GLY A 29 5.33 10.74 -3.82
CA GLY A 29 4.21 11.66 -3.69
C GLY A 29 3.15 11.13 -2.73
N ALA A 30 2.84 9.85 -2.85
CA ALA A 30 1.91 9.17 -1.96
C ALA A 30 2.40 9.10 -0.51
N GLU A 31 3.67 8.73 -0.29
CA GLU A 31 4.26 8.75 1.05
C GLU A 31 4.24 10.16 1.66
N ALA A 32 4.54 11.18 0.85
CA ALA A 32 4.48 12.58 1.28
C ALA A 32 3.05 13.01 1.63
N TRP A 33 2.05 12.53 0.88
CA TRP A 33 0.65 12.77 1.17
C TRP A 33 0.20 12.09 2.47
N VAL A 34 0.54 10.80 2.67
CA VAL A 34 0.23 10.09 3.92
C VAL A 34 0.88 10.77 5.13
N LYS A 35 2.12 11.25 5.00
CA LYS A 35 2.81 12.00 6.08
C LYS A 35 2.11 13.32 6.45
N LYS A 36 1.25 13.85 5.59
CA LYS A 36 0.49 15.09 5.82
C LYS A 36 -0.98 14.84 6.16
N LEU A 37 -1.40 13.57 6.28
CA LEU A 37 -2.77 13.20 6.61
C LEU A 37 -3.17 13.77 7.99
N LYS A 38 -4.30 14.45 8.08
CA LYS A 38 -4.88 14.84 9.37
C LYS A 38 -5.64 13.64 9.95
N TRP A 39 -4.92 12.78 10.64
CA TRP A 39 -5.48 11.57 11.25
C TRP A 39 -4.77 11.23 12.57
N ASP A 40 -5.55 10.96 13.62
CA ASP A 40 -5.05 10.71 14.98
C ASP A 40 -4.07 9.52 15.05
N GLY A 41 -4.26 8.52 14.19
CA GLY A 41 -3.41 7.34 14.14
C GLY A 41 -2.09 7.53 13.39
N LEU A 42 -1.84 8.69 12.77
CA LEU A 42 -0.74 8.87 11.83
C LEU A 42 0.63 8.67 12.48
N LYS A 43 0.85 9.20 13.68
CA LYS A 43 2.13 9.05 14.40
C LYS A 43 2.46 7.57 14.63
N ASN A 44 1.48 6.81 15.09
CA ASN A 44 1.64 5.38 15.35
C ASN A 44 1.89 4.62 14.04
N PHE A 45 1.11 4.91 13.00
CA PHE A 45 1.33 4.33 11.67
C PHE A 45 2.75 4.59 11.16
N LEU A 46 3.23 5.84 11.21
CA LEU A 46 4.58 6.19 10.75
C LEU A 46 5.70 5.55 11.58
N SER A 47 5.46 5.30 12.88
CA SER A 47 6.41 4.63 13.77
C SER A 47 6.57 3.14 13.50
N LEU A 48 5.57 2.49 12.90
CA LEU A 48 5.61 1.06 12.65
C LEU A 48 6.59 0.71 11.51
N PRO A 49 7.39 -0.35 11.65
CA PRO A 49 8.26 -0.81 10.58
C PRO A 49 7.44 -1.35 9.40
N ARG A 50 8.05 -1.33 8.21
CA ARG A 50 7.50 -1.98 7.02
C ARG A 50 7.66 -3.50 7.16
N GLN A 51 6.56 -4.23 7.03
CA GLN A 51 6.54 -5.70 7.09
C GLN A 51 6.72 -6.29 5.69
N PRO A 52 7.65 -7.23 5.47
CA PRO A 52 7.83 -7.88 4.19
C PRO A 52 6.69 -8.86 3.89
N LEU A 53 6.12 -8.76 2.70
CA LEU A 53 5.17 -9.71 2.14
C LEU A 53 5.86 -10.60 1.12
N LYS A 54 5.60 -11.89 1.23
CA LYS A 54 6.09 -12.93 0.33
C LYS A 54 4.90 -13.57 -0.37
N CYS A 55 5.14 -14.02 -1.59
CA CYS A 55 4.19 -14.83 -2.31
C CYS A 55 4.63 -16.30 -2.32
N GLY A 56 3.74 -17.21 -1.91
CA GLY A 56 3.95 -18.66 -1.95
C GLY A 56 5.26 -19.11 -1.29
N SER A 57 5.92 -20.10 -1.89
CA SER A 57 7.21 -20.63 -1.42
C SER A 57 8.42 -19.78 -1.82
N SER A 58 8.21 -18.59 -2.41
CA SER A 58 9.32 -17.77 -2.86
C SER A 58 10.14 -17.23 -1.68
N LYS A 59 11.47 -17.33 -1.77
CA LYS A 59 12.37 -16.84 -0.71
C LYS A 59 12.48 -15.31 -0.68
N GLY A 60 12.06 -14.63 -1.76
CA GLY A 60 12.19 -13.17 -1.91
C GLY A 60 10.97 -12.40 -1.41
N THR A 61 11.22 -11.25 -0.80
CA THR A 61 10.17 -10.26 -0.53
C THR A 61 9.63 -9.72 -1.85
N LYS A 62 8.30 -9.73 -2.01
CA LYS A 62 7.59 -9.26 -3.21
C LYS A 62 6.85 -7.95 -2.98
N ALA A 63 6.51 -7.65 -1.73
CA ALA A 63 5.98 -6.35 -1.35
C ALA A 63 6.36 -6.02 0.09
N PHE A 64 6.15 -4.79 0.50
CA PHE A 64 6.11 -4.41 1.90
C PHE A 64 4.74 -3.85 2.23
N VAL A 65 4.31 -4.04 3.47
CA VAL A 65 3.08 -3.43 4.00
C VAL A 65 3.39 -2.70 5.29
N ARG A 66 2.70 -1.59 5.49
CA ARG A 66 2.56 -0.94 6.80
C ARG A 66 1.08 -0.78 7.04
N SER A 67 0.61 -1.28 8.17
CA SER A 67 -0.80 -1.25 8.54
C SER A 67 -0.96 -0.76 9.96
N TYR A 68 -1.91 0.14 10.17
CA TYR A 68 -2.33 0.55 11.51
C TYR A 68 -3.82 0.92 11.47
N LYS A 69 -4.63 0.24 12.29
CA LYS A 69 -6.10 0.34 12.23
C LYS A 69 -6.57 0.10 10.78
N ASN A 70 -7.32 1.04 10.22
CA ASN A 70 -7.94 0.93 8.90
C ASN A 70 -7.01 1.40 7.75
N LEU A 71 -5.84 1.97 8.08
CA LEU A 71 -4.89 2.43 7.06
C LEU A 71 -3.88 1.33 6.73
N HIS A 72 -3.90 0.88 5.47
CA HIS A 72 -2.93 -0.06 4.92
C HIS A 72 -2.21 0.58 3.74
N PHE A 73 -0.88 0.54 3.77
CA PHE A 73 -0.02 1.07 2.71
C PHE A 73 0.91 -0.02 2.20
N TYR A 74 0.83 -0.27 0.89
CA TYR A 74 1.58 -1.33 0.23
C TYR A 74 2.62 -0.76 -0.74
N TRP A 75 3.82 -1.34 -0.67
CA TRP A 75 4.93 -1.11 -1.60
C TRP A 75 5.19 -2.38 -2.38
N ILE A 76 4.79 -2.44 -3.65
CA ILE A 76 4.84 -3.69 -4.41
C ILE A 76 6.05 -3.67 -5.33
N LEU A 77 6.96 -4.62 -5.13
CA LEU A 77 8.21 -4.72 -5.86
C LEU A 77 7.98 -5.40 -7.21
N GLY A 78 8.53 -4.82 -8.28
CA GLY A 78 8.43 -5.39 -9.62
C GLY A 78 7.02 -5.37 -10.22
N ALA A 79 6.09 -4.59 -9.65
CA ALA A 79 4.82 -4.25 -10.29
C ALA A 79 4.90 -2.86 -10.90
N GLY A 80 4.30 -2.64 -12.07
CA GLY A 80 3.98 -1.35 -12.68
C GLY A 80 2.55 -0.90 -12.34
N HIS A 81 1.93 -0.11 -13.23
CA HIS A 81 0.60 0.49 -13.01
C HIS A 81 -0.48 -0.56 -12.68
N PHE A 82 -0.42 -1.72 -13.33
CA PHE A 82 -1.39 -2.80 -13.16
C PHE A 82 -0.85 -3.90 -12.25
N VAL A 83 -0.89 -3.64 -10.95
CA VAL A 83 -0.46 -4.56 -9.89
C VAL A 83 -1.00 -6.00 -10.06
N PRO A 84 -2.29 -6.25 -10.38
CA PRO A 84 -2.78 -7.63 -10.54
C PRO A 84 -2.16 -8.37 -11.73
N ALA A 85 -1.75 -7.65 -12.79
CA ALA A 85 -1.09 -8.26 -13.94
C ALA A 85 0.35 -8.65 -13.62
N ASP A 86 1.08 -7.80 -12.89
CA ASP A 86 2.51 -8.01 -12.60
C ASP A 86 2.77 -8.87 -11.36
N GLN A 87 1.93 -8.74 -10.32
CA GLN A 87 2.06 -9.43 -9.04
C GLN A 87 0.70 -9.98 -8.58
N PRO A 88 0.09 -10.95 -9.30
CA PRO A 88 -1.27 -11.45 -9.04
C PRO A 88 -1.44 -12.00 -7.62
N CYS A 89 -0.43 -12.70 -7.11
CA CYS A 89 -0.45 -13.28 -5.77
C CYS A 89 -0.44 -12.23 -4.64
N ILE A 90 0.33 -11.15 -4.82
CA ILE A 90 0.31 -10.03 -3.87
C ILE A 90 -1.02 -9.29 -3.96
N ALA A 91 -1.55 -9.09 -5.18
CA ALA A 91 -2.85 -8.47 -5.39
C ALA A 91 -3.96 -9.25 -4.68
N LEU A 92 -3.98 -10.59 -4.81
CA LEU A 92 -4.93 -11.45 -4.12
C LEU A 92 -4.77 -11.35 -2.60
N SER A 93 -3.55 -11.45 -2.09
CA SER A 93 -3.28 -11.31 -0.65
C SER A 93 -3.74 -9.97 -0.09
N MET A 94 -3.54 -8.88 -0.84
CA MET A 94 -4.03 -7.55 -0.48
C MET A 94 -5.55 -7.51 -0.43
N ILE A 95 -6.22 -7.94 -1.51
CA ILE A 95 -7.68 -7.94 -1.61
C ILE A 95 -8.26 -8.76 -0.44
N SER A 96 -7.76 -9.98 -0.23
CA SER A 96 -8.18 -10.83 0.88
C SER A 96 -7.96 -10.20 2.26
N SER A 97 -6.85 -9.50 2.45
CA SER A 97 -6.58 -8.77 3.71
C SER A 97 -7.53 -7.61 3.93
N ILE A 98 -8.00 -6.96 2.87
CA ILE A 98 -8.90 -5.80 2.94
C ILE A 98 -10.34 -6.25 3.11
N THR A 99 -10.78 -7.22 2.31
CA THR A 99 -12.16 -7.73 2.34
C THR A 99 -12.39 -8.74 3.48
N GLN A 100 -11.36 -9.04 4.27
CA GLN A 100 -11.36 -10.09 5.29
C GLN A 100 -11.86 -11.44 4.76
N SER A 101 -11.66 -11.68 3.46
CA SER A 101 -12.12 -12.89 2.78
C SER A 101 -10.94 -13.83 2.55
N PRO A 102 -11.06 -15.14 2.83
CA PRO A 102 -9.98 -16.07 2.56
C PRO A 102 -9.66 -16.10 1.06
N ALA A 103 -8.37 -16.02 0.72
CA ALA A 103 -7.88 -16.34 -0.62
C ALA A 103 -7.99 -17.86 -0.79
N SER A 104 -9.08 -18.33 -1.40
CA SER A 104 -9.27 -19.75 -1.75
C SER A 104 -8.46 -20.15 -2.96
#